data_AF-A0A8S2L9Y6-F1
#
_entry.id   AF-A0A8S2L9Y6-F1
#
_cell.length_a   1.000
_cell.length_b   1.000
_cell.length_c   1.000
_cell.angle_alpha   90.00
_cell.angle_beta   90.00
_cell.angle_gamma   90.00
#
_symmetry.space_group_name_H-M   'P 1'
#
loop_
_entity.id
_entity.type
_entity.pdbx_description
1 polymer ?
#
loop_
_entity_poly.entity_id
_entity_poly.type
_entity_poly.pdbx_seq_one_letter_code
_entity_poly.pdbx_strand_id
1 'polypeptide(L)'
;MLTNEMRSDQILQCFKSAWLYAFLHDGLKFPLNYQRLRSASLINNNDVQWTLGAILYRTRFFPLKTINQMKNTLSNHRSYTNTVKISFLICLTSIILLVIFSAKYIQSFIIRRKCFQSSSNTFNYRYKLLTSSTVDE
;
A
#
# COMPACT_ATOMS: atom_id res chain seq x y z
N MET A 1 -44.67 55.86 2.64
CA MET A 1 -44.00 54.62 3.09
C MET A 1 -42.55 54.55 2.58
N LEU A 2 -42.29 54.76 1.28
CA LEU A 2 -40.95 54.80 0.66
C LEU A 2 -39.95 55.82 1.28
N THR A 3 -40.42 56.91 1.90
CA THR A 3 -39.57 57.96 2.47
C THR A 3 -38.92 57.59 3.81
N ASN A 4 -39.49 56.64 4.56
CA ASN A 4 -38.93 56.19 5.85
C ASN A 4 -37.84 55.12 5.67
N GLU A 5 -37.94 54.32 4.61
CA GLU A 5 -36.97 53.28 4.29
C GLU A 5 -35.66 53.90 3.76
N MET A 6 -35.78 54.87 2.85
CA MET A 6 -34.64 55.64 2.32
C MET A 6 -33.86 56.40 3.41
N ARG A 7 -34.56 56.91 4.44
CA ARG A 7 -33.94 57.59 5.58
C ARG A 7 -33.18 56.63 6.49
N SER A 8 -33.69 55.41 6.67
CA SER A 8 -33.06 54.38 7.49
C SER A 8 -31.73 53.91 6.89
N ASP A 9 -31.69 53.75 5.57
CA ASP A 9 -30.47 53.36 4.85
C ASP A 9 -29.35 54.40 4.97
N GLN A 10 -29.70 55.69 4.90
CA GLN A 10 -28.72 56.78 5.00
C GLN A 10 -28.14 56.90 6.42
N ILE A 11 -28.98 56.75 7.45
CA ILE A 11 -28.52 56.73 8.85
C ILE A 11 -27.60 55.53 9.09
N LEU A 12 -27.95 54.36 8.55
CA LEU A 12 -27.14 53.15 8.68
C LEU A 12 -25.78 53.28 7.99
N GLN A 13 -25.71 53.93 6.84
CA GLN A 13 -24.44 54.19 6.15
C GLN A 13 -23.52 55.11 6.96
N CYS A 14 -24.08 56.18 7.56
CA CYS A 14 -23.34 57.08 8.44
C CYS A 14 -22.79 56.34 9.68
N PHE A 15 -23.60 55.46 10.26
CA PHE A 15 -23.16 54.65 11.39
C PHE A 15 -22.06 53.66 10.99
N LYS A 16 -22.23 52.95 9.87
CA LYS A 16 -21.25 51.98 9.35
C LYS A 16 -19.88 52.63 9.10
N SER A 17 -19.85 53.81 8.50
CA SER A 17 -18.58 54.52 8.21
C SER A 17 -17.92 55.05 9.48
N ALA A 18 -18.68 55.67 10.38
CA ALA A 18 -18.16 56.19 11.65
C ALA A 18 -17.62 55.05 12.54
N TRP A 19 -18.36 53.94 12.62
CA TRP A 19 -17.93 52.75 13.34
C TRP A 19 -16.66 52.15 12.73
N LEU A 20 -16.59 52.00 11.40
CA LEU A 20 -15.41 51.47 10.73
C LEU A 20 -14.18 52.35 10.96
N TYR A 21 -14.34 53.68 10.92
CA TYR A 21 -13.27 54.63 11.20
C TYR A 21 -12.73 54.48 12.62
N ALA A 22 -13.61 54.48 13.64
CA ALA A 22 -13.22 54.28 15.04
C ALA A 22 -12.61 52.90 15.26
N PHE A 23 -13.17 51.85 14.66
CA PHE A 23 -12.63 50.49 14.76
C PHE A 23 -11.20 50.39 14.20
N LEU A 24 -10.92 51.03 13.06
CA LEU A 24 -9.58 51.01 12.46
C LEU A 24 -8.58 51.85 13.26
N HIS A 25 -8.92 53.09 13.60
CA HIS A 25 -7.96 54.03 14.18
C HIS A 25 -7.87 53.92 15.71
N ASP A 26 -9.00 53.76 16.40
CA ASP A 26 -9.01 53.67 17.86
C ASP A 26 -8.85 52.22 18.34
N GLY A 27 -9.45 51.26 17.63
CA GLY A 27 -9.38 49.82 17.95
C GLY A 27 -8.07 49.18 17.48
N LEU A 28 -7.87 49.10 16.16
CA LEU A 28 -6.71 48.44 15.54
C LEU A 28 -5.45 49.34 15.48
N LYS A 29 -5.54 50.59 15.95
CA LYS A 29 -4.41 51.56 16.01
C LYS A 29 -3.75 51.82 14.65
N PHE A 30 -4.51 51.79 13.56
CA PHE A 30 -3.98 52.19 12.25
C PHE A 30 -3.65 53.68 12.23
N PRO A 31 -2.50 54.09 11.67
CA PRO A 31 -2.16 55.51 11.56
C PRO A 31 -3.04 56.18 10.51
N LEU A 32 -3.44 57.44 10.78
CA LEU A 32 -4.37 58.20 9.92
C LEU A 32 -3.81 58.46 8.51
N ASN A 33 -2.48 58.47 8.35
CA ASN A 33 -1.80 58.73 7.09
C ASN A 33 -1.42 57.44 6.31
N TYR A 34 -2.10 56.32 6.58
CA TYR A 34 -1.76 55.04 5.96
C TYR A 34 -2.32 54.89 4.53
N GLN A 35 -1.47 55.17 3.53
CA GLN A 35 -1.85 55.13 2.10
C GLN A 35 -2.01 53.72 1.50
N ARG A 36 -1.66 52.66 2.23
CA ARG A 36 -1.74 51.27 1.74
C ARG A 36 -3.04 50.56 2.11
N LEU A 37 -3.95 51.21 2.84
CA LEU A 37 -5.27 50.67 3.09
C LEU A 37 -6.12 50.82 1.81
N ARG A 38 -6.52 49.70 1.22
CA ARG A 38 -7.43 49.68 0.06
C ARG A 38 -8.59 48.75 0.35
N SER A 39 -9.81 49.26 0.15
CA SER A 39 -11.00 48.41 0.12
C SER A 39 -11.01 47.62 -1.19
N ALA A 40 -11.05 46.30 -1.09
CA ALA A 40 -11.15 45.41 -2.24
C ALA A 40 -12.28 44.41 -1.97
N SER A 41 -13.37 44.51 -2.74
CA SER A 41 -14.46 43.52 -2.74
C SER A 41 -14.16 42.36 -3.69
N LEU A 42 -13.46 42.66 -4.80
CA LEU A 42 -13.09 41.71 -5.85
C LEU A 42 -11.58 41.79 -6.10
N ILE A 43 -10.94 40.64 -6.28
CA ILE A 43 -9.57 40.53 -6.78
C ILE A 43 -9.63 39.69 -8.05
N ASN A 44 -9.20 40.26 -9.19
CA ASN A 44 -9.26 39.61 -10.51
C ASN A 44 -10.66 39.07 -10.87
N ASN A 45 -11.70 39.88 -10.64
CA ASN A 45 -13.11 39.54 -10.86
C ASN A 45 -13.66 38.37 -10.02
N ASN A 46 -12.93 37.93 -8.99
CA ASN A 46 -13.39 36.92 -8.05
C ASN A 46 -13.68 37.56 -6.69
N ASP A 47 -14.81 37.18 -6.09
CA ASP A 47 -15.19 37.64 -4.76
C ASP A 47 -14.18 37.13 -3.72
N VAL A 48 -13.67 38.05 -2.90
CA VAL A 48 -12.74 37.70 -1.82
C VAL A 48 -13.53 37.24 -0.60
N GLN A 49 -13.98 35.99 -0.64
CA GLN A 49 -14.69 35.37 0.47
C GLN A 49 -13.73 34.53 1.33
N TRP A 50 -13.94 34.56 2.65
CA TRP A 50 -13.21 33.71 3.61
C TRP A 50 -13.33 32.22 3.29
N THR A 51 -14.42 31.81 2.61
CA THR A 51 -14.67 30.46 2.12
C THR A 51 -13.58 29.95 1.19
N LEU A 52 -13.02 30.80 0.32
CA LEU A 52 -11.96 30.41 -0.60
C LEU A 52 -10.68 30.03 0.16
N GLY A 53 -10.33 30.81 1.19
CA GLY A 53 -9.22 30.49 2.09
C GLY A 53 -9.47 29.23 2.91
N ALA A 54 -10.70 29.02 3.39
CA ALA A 54 -11.08 27.82 4.14
C ALA A 54 -10.98 26.54 3.29
N ILE A 55 -11.46 26.60 2.04
CA ILE A 55 -11.34 25.48 1.09
C ILE A 55 -9.87 25.20 0.80
N LEU A 56 -9.08 26.23 0.50
CA LEU A 56 -7.64 26.08 0.21
C LEU A 56 -6.87 25.48 1.39
N TYR A 57 -7.17 25.91 2.62
CA TYR A 57 -6.57 25.35 3.83
C TYR A 57 -6.91 23.86 3.99
N ARG A 58 -8.18 23.49 3.77
CA ARG A 58 -8.63 22.10 3.85
C ARG A 58 -8.05 21.22 2.74
N THR A 59 -7.82 21.74 1.54
CA THR A 59 -7.30 20.98 0.39
C THR A 59 -5.78 20.94 0.29
N ARG A 60 -5.04 21.61 1.19
CA ARG A 60 -3.57 21.70 1.17
C ARG A 60 -2.85 20.34 1.07
N PHE A 61 -3.41 19.28 1.64
CA PHE A 61 -2.80 17.93 1.63
C PHE A 61 -3.31 17.03 0.51
N PHE A 62 -4.22 17.50 -0.33
CA PHE A 62 -4.72 16.74 -1.47
C PHE A 62 -3.60 16.30 -2.44
N PRO A 63 -2.70 17.18 -2.91
CA PRO A 63 -1.63 16.77 -3.84
C PRO A 63 -0.62 15.80 -3.20
N LEU A 64 -0.39 15.91 -1.89
CA LEU A 64 0.53 15.04 -1.16
C LEU A 64 0.00 13.60 -1.01
N LYS A 65 -1.32 13.42 -0.90
CA LYS A 65 -1.93 12.09 -0.85
C LYS A 65 -1.77 11.35 -2.18
N THR A 66 -1.96 12.04 -3.30
CA THR A 66 -1.84 11.46 -4.64
C THR A 66 -0.42 11.00 -4.98
N ILE A 67 0.60 11.79 -4.64
CA ILE A 67 2.01 11.45 -4.89
C ILE A 67 2.44 10.22 -4.07
N ASN A 68 2.06 10.18 -2.79
CA ASN A 68 2.38 9.05 -1.91
C ASN A 68 1.66 7.76 -2.34
N GLN A 69 0.41 7.85 -2.78
CA GLN A 69 -0.33 6.70 -3.29
C GLN A 69 0.31 6.12 -4.54
N MET A 70 0.72 6.95 -5.52
CA MET A 70 1.44 6.49 -6.71
C MET A 70 2.77 5.80 -6.38
N LYS A 71 3.55 6.38 -5.47
CA LYS A 71 4.83 5.78 -5.03
C LYS A 71 4.60 4.42 -4.36
N ASN A 72 3.59 4.31 -3.51
CA ASN A 72 3.25 3.07 -2.81
C ASN A 72 2.69 2.00 -3.75
N THR A 73 1.84 2.36 -4.72
CA THR A 73 1.31 1.39 -5.70
C THR A 73 2.40 0.84 -6.61
N LEU A 74 3.33 1.67 -7.09
CA LEU A 74 4.45 1.22 -7.91
C LEU A 74 5.40 0.29 -7.14
N SER A 75 5.72 0.62 -5.88
CA SER A 75 6.51 -0.23 -4.98
C SER A 75 5.81 -1.57 -4.70
N ASN A 76 4.52 -1.52 -4.37
CA ASN A 76 3.76 -2.71 -3.99
C ASN A 76 3.53 -3.66 -5.15
N HIS A 77 3.32 -3.17 -6.38
CA HIS A 77 3.21 -4.04 -7.55
C HIS A 77 4.51 -4.80 -7.85
N ARG A 78 5.67 -4.15 -7.70
CA ARG A 78 6.97 -4.80 -7.91
C ARG A 78 7.30 -5.83 -6.82
N SER A 79 6.98 -5.52 -5.57
CA SER A 79 7.17 -6.47 -4.46
C SER A 79 6.19 -7.63 -4.50
N TYR A 80 4.90 -7.37 -4.76
CA TYR A 80 3.86 -8.42 -4.82
C TYR A 80 4.11 -9.42 -5.95
N THR A 81 4.46 -8.93 -7.16
CA THR A 81 4.74 -9.79 -8.31
C THR A 81 5.99 -10.66 -8.13
N ASN A 82 7.01 -10.18 -7.40
CA ASN A 82 8.19 -10.97 -7.08
C ASN A 82 7.91 -12.01 -5.99
N THR A 83 7.13 -11.67 -4.96
CA THR A 83 6.76 -12.61 -3.89
C THR A 83 5.96 -13.80 -4.42
N VAL A 84 4.96 -13.57 -5.28
CA VAL A 84 4.16 -14.66 -5.86
C VAL A 84 4.99 -15.56 -6.77
N LYS A 85 5.95 -14.99 -7.54
CA LYS A 85 6.88 -15.76 -8.37
C LYS A 85 7.80 -16.64 -7.54
N ILE A 86 8.38 -16.08 -6.48
CA ILE A 86 9.27 -16.83 -5.57
C ILE A 86 8.51 -17.95 -4.88
N SER A 87 7.28 -17.68 -4.40
CA SER A 87 6.44 -18.70 -3.76
C SER A 87 6.12 -19.87 -4.70
N PHE A 88 5.85 -19.60 -5.98
CA PHE A 88 5.58 -20.64 -6.97
C PHE A 88 6.82 -21.50 -7.25
N LEU A 89 7.99 -20.87 -7.38
CA LEU A 89 9.26 -21.58 -7.58
C LEU A 89 9.59 -22.51 -6.39
N ILE A 90 9.41 -22.04 -5.15
CA ILE A 90 9.62 -22.85 -3.95
C ILE A 90 8.70 -24.07 -3.96
N CYS A 91 7.42 -23.88 -4.28
CA CYS A 91 6.44 -24.96 -4.36
C CYS A 91 6.87 -26.03 -5.38
N LEU A 92 7.24 -25.62 -6.60
CA LEU A 92 7.73 -26.55 -7.63
C LEU A 92 8.98 -27.31 -7.19
N THR A 93 9.94 -26.63 -6.57
CA THR A 93 11.17 -27.29 -6.10
C THR A 93 10.88 -28.34 -5.02
N SER A 94 9.96 -28.05 -4.10
CA SER A 94 9.55 -28.98 -3.06
C SER A 94 8.93 -30.26 -3.63
N ILE A 95 8.04 -30.13 -4.61
CA ILE A 95 7.41 -31.26 -5.30
C ILE A 95 8.47 -32.13 -5.99
N ILE A 96 9.41 -31.50 -6.70
CA ILE A 96 10.50 -32.22 -7.40
C ILE A 96 11.37 -33.00 -6.41
N LEU A 97 11.71 -32.42 -5.25
CA LEU A 97 12.49 -33.10 -4.22
C LEU A 97 11.76 -34.31 -3.64
N LEU A 98 10.44 -34.23 -3.42
CA LEU A 98 9.63 -35.37 -2.97
C LEU A 98 9.61 -36.52 -4.00
N VAL A 99 9.53 -36.19 -5.28
CA VAL A 99 9.60 -37.19 -6.36
C VAL A 99 10.97 -37.85 -6.40
N ILE A 100 12.06 -37.07 -6.29
CA ILE A 100 13.42 -37.61 -6.25
C ILE A 100 13.62 -38.49 -5.00
N PHE A 101 13.14 -38.04 -3.85
CA PHE A 101 13.25 -38.79 -2.59
C PHE A 101 12.52 -40.13 -2.66
N SER A 102 11.29 -40.14 -3.19
CA SER A 102 10.53 -41.37 -3.36
C SER A 102 11.19 -42.31 -4.37
N ALA A 103 11.71 -41.81 -5.49
CA ALA A 103 12.46 -42.61 -6.45
C ALA A 103 13.73 -43.23 -5.83
N LYS A 104 14.48 -42.45 -5.04
CA LYS A 104 15.68 -42.94 -4.32
C LYS A 104 15.32 -43.96 -3.25
N TYR A 105 14.25 -43.71 -2.50
CA TYR A 105 13.72 -44.64 -1.51
C TYR A 105 13.33 -45.96 -2.17
N ILE A 106 12.60 -45.91 -3.29
CA ILE A 106 12.21 -47.10 -4.06
C ILE A 106 13.44 -47.83 -4.64
N GLN A 107 14.42 -47.11 -5.21
CA GLN A 107 15.67 -47.74 -5.69
C GLN A 107 16.41 -48.45 -4.55
N SER A 108 16.53 -47.82 -3.39
CA SER A 108 17.16 -48.42 -2.22
C SER A 108 16.40 -49.67 -1.73
N PHE A 109 15.07 -49.64 -1.78
CA PHE A 109 14.21 -50.76 -1.41
C PHE A 109 14.33 -51.93 -2.41
N ILE A 110 14.36 -51.63 -3.71
CA ILE A 110 14.56 -52.63 -4.78
C ILE A 110 15.95 -53.27 -4.67
N ILE A 111 17.01 -52.47 -4.43
CA ILE A 111 18.38 -53.00 -4.26
C ILE A 111 18.46 -53.91 -3.03
N ARG A 112 17.87 -53.50 -1.89
CA ARG A 112 17.79 -54.33 -0.68
C ARG A 112 17.09 -55.67 -0.94
N ARG A 113 15.97 -55.66 -1.69
CA ARG A 113 15.27 -56.89 -2.09
C ARG A 113 16.10 -57.76 -3.05
N LYS A 114 16.79 -57.16 -4.03
CA LYS A 114 17.66 -57.91 -4.95
C LYS A 114 18.83 -58.60 -4.24
N CYS A 115 19.45 -57.94 -3.25
CA CYS A 115 20.51 -58.55 -2.44
C CYS A 115 19.98 -59.71 -1.57
N PHE A 116 18.79 -59.55 -0.98
CA PHE A 116 18.17 -60.62 -0.19
C PHE A 116 17.81 -61.86 -1.04
N GLN A 117 17.24 -61.65 -2.24
CA GLN A 117 16.94 -62.75 -3.17
C GLN A 117 18.22 -63.45 -3.67
N SER A 118 19.29 -62.69 -3.94
CA SER A 118 20.59 -63.25 -4.35
C SER A 118 21.23 -64.13 -3.26
N SER A 119 21.09 -63.75 -1.99
CA SER A 119 21.53 -64.58 -0.85
C SER A 119 20.72 -65.89 -0.74
N SER A 120 19.41 -65.85 -0.99
CA SER A 120 18.55 -67.05 -1.01
C SER A 120 18.91 -68.00 -2.15
N ASN A 121 19.15 -67.48 -3.35
CA ASN A 121 19.51 -68.29 -4.51
C ASN A 121 20.88 -68.98 -4.29
N THR A 122 21.87 -68.29 -3.73
CA THR A 122 23.19 -68.87 -3.44
C THR A 122 23.14 -69.97 -2.37
N PHE A 123 22.32 -69.77 -1.32
CA PHE A 123 22.04 -70.81 -0.33
C PHE A 123 21.32 -72.01 -0.97
N ASN A 124 20.45 -71.74 -1.96
CA ASN A 124 19.74 -72.78 -2.68
C ASN A 124 20.65 -73.71 -3.50
N TYR A 125 21.61 -73.15 -4.22
CA TYR A 125 22.57 -73.96 -4.99
C TYR A 125 23.52 -74.74 -4.08
N ARG A 126 23.88 -74.19 -2.91
CA ARG A 126 24.83 -74.79 -1.97
C ARG A 126 24.25 -75.99 -1.22
N TYR A 127 22.97 -75.99 -0.82
CA TYR A 127 22.35 -77.20 -0.24
C TYR A 127 22.24 -78.33 -1.26
N LYS A 128 22.00 -78.00 -2.54
CA LYS A 128 21.78 -78.99 -3.61
C LYS A 128 23.05 -79.76 -3.96
N LEU A 129 24.21 -79.10 -3.82
CA LEU A 129 25.53 -79.72 -3.97
C LEU A 129 25.87 -80.64 -2.79
N LEU A 130 25.50 -80.27 -1.57
CA LEU A 130 25.76 -81.07 -0.36
C LEU A 130 24.90 -82.34 -0.28
N THR A 131 23.65 -82.29 -0.76
CA THR A 131 22.76 -83.48 -0.82
C THR A 131 23.11 -84.43 -1.96
N SER A 132 23.83 -83.96 -2.99
CA SER A 132 24.30 -84.79 -4.09
C SER A 132 25.56 -85.58 -3.72
N SER A 133 26.33 -85.14 -2.72
CA SER A 133 27.55 -85.81 -2.25
C SER A 133 27.32 -86.86 -1.16
N THR A 134 26.08 -87.06 -0.70
CA THR A 134 25.74 -87.99 0.40
C THR A 134 24.90 -89.19 -0.04
N VAL A 135 24.79 -89.46 -1.35
CA VAL A 135 23.95 -90.54 -1.92
C VAL A 135 24.78 -91.62 -2.63
N ASP A 136 26.11 -91.50 -2.62
CA ASP A 136 27.04 -92.42 -3.30
C ASP A 136 27.80 -93.37 -2.36
N GLU A 137 27.22 -93.73 -1.21
CA GLU A 137 27.77 -94.76 -0.28
C GLU A 137 26.68 -95.75 0.13
#